data_AF-A0A341CCR8-F1
#
_entry.id   AF-A0A341CCR8-F1
#
_cell.length_a   1.000
_cell.length_b   1.000
_cell.length_c   1.000
_cell.angle_alpha   90.00
_cell.angle_beta   90.00
_cell.angle_gamma   90.00
#
_symmetry.space_group_name_H-M   'P 1'
#
loop_
_entity.id
_entity.type
_entity.pdbx_description
1 polymer ?
#
loop_
_entity_poly.entity_id
_entity_poly.type
_entity_poly.pdbx_seq_one_letter_code
_entity_poly.pdbx_strand_id
1 'polypeptide(L)'
;MELENIVANTVLLKAREGGGGKRKGKSKKWKEILKFPHISQCEDLRRTIERDYCSLCDKQPVGRLLFRQFCETRPGLESYIQFLDSVAEYEVTPDEKLGEKGKEIMTKYLTPKSPIFIAHVGRDLVSQTEEKLLQKPCKELFSACVQSVHDYLRGEPFHEYLDGMYFDRFLQWKWLERQPVTKNTFRQYRVLGKGGFGEVCACQVRATGKMYACKRLEKKRIKKRKGESMALNEKQILEKVNSRFVVNLAYAYETKDALCLVLTIMNGGDLKFHIYNMGNPGFEEERALFYAAEILCGLEDLHRENIVYRDLKPENILLDDYGHIRISDLGLAVKIPEGDLIRGRVGTVGYMAPEVLNNQRYGLSPDYWGLGCLIYEMIEGQSPFRGRKEKVKREEVDRRVLETEEVYSHKFSEEAKCICKMLLTKDAKQRLGCQEEGAAEVKRHPFFRNMNFKRLEAGMLDPPFIPDPRAVYCKDVLDIEQFSTVKGVNLDHTDDDFYSKFSTGSVPIPWQSEMIETECFKELNVFGPNGTLSPDLNRSHPPEPPKKGLLQRLFKRQHQNNSKSSASSKTSFNHHINSNHVSSNSTGSS
;
A
#
# COMPACT_ATOMS: atom_id res chain seq x y z
N MET A 1 26.39 25.70 -4.26
CA MET A 1 25.45 25.48 -3.15
C MET A 1 24.03 25.28 -3.71
N GLU A 2 23.53 26.20 -4.54
CA GLU A 2 22.28 26.00 -5.31
C GLU A 2 22.32 24.81 -6.29
N LEU A 3 23.48 24.52 -6.89
CA LEU A 3 23.56 23.54 -7.98
C LEU A 3 23.11 22.13 -7.57
N GLU A 4 23.48 21.63 -6.38
CA GLU A 4 23.06 20.29 -5.93
C GLU A 4 21.56 20.20 -5.75
N ASN A 5 20.95 21.22 -5.14
CA ASN A 5 19.50 21.28 -4.94
C ASN A 5 18.76 21.42 -6.27
N ILE A 6 19.23 22.30 -7.17
CA ILE A 6 18.66 22.47 -8.52
C ILE A 6 18.73 21.16 -9.31
N VAL A 7 19.88 20.48 -9.30
CA VAL A 7 20.06 19.21 -10.00
C VAL A 7 19.15 18.15 -9.41
N ALA A 8 19.13 17.99 -8.08
CA ALA A 8 18.28 17.03 -7.39
C ALA A 8 16.78 17.25 -7.69
N ASN A 9 16.33 18.50 -7.71
CA ASN A 9 14.95 18.88 -7.99
C ASN A 9 14.59 18.64 -9.45
N THR A 10 15.44 19.08 -10.37
CA THR A 10 15.23 18.89 -11.81
C THR A 10 15.14 17.42 -12.17
N VAL A 11 16.01 16.58 -11.59
CA VAL A 11 15.99 15.13 -11.82
C VAL A 11 14.72 14.49 -11.24
N LEU A 12 14.26 14.91 -10.05
CA LEU A 12 13.02 14.41 -9.47
C LEU A 12 11.79 14.80 -10.31
N LEU A 13 11.68 16.07 -10.70
CA LEU A 13 10.56 16.57 -11.50
C LEU A 13 10.47 15.83 -12.84
N LYS A 14 11.61 15.64 -13.51
CA LYS A 14 11.67 14.85 -14.75
C LYS A 14 11.25 13.39 -14.55
N ALA A 15 11.53 12.80 -13.38
CA ALA A 15 11.08 11.45 -13.05
C ALA A 15 9.57 11.39 -12.78
N ARG A 16 8.99 12.41 -12.11
CA ARG A 16 7.55 12.55 -11.87
C ARG A 16 6.75 12.66 -13.18
N GLU A 17 7.27 13.38 -14.17
CA GLU A 17 6.67 13.48 -15.52
C GLU A 17 6.73 12.18 -16.34
N GLY A 18 7.19 11.06 -15.76
CA GLY A 18 7.32 9.79 -16.47
C GLY A 18 8.62 9.64 -17.28
N GLY A 19 9.60 10.52 -17.06
CA GLY A 19 10.94 10.38 -17.63
C GLY A 19 11.00 10.49 -19.16
N GLY A 20 10.75 11.68 -19.70
CA GLY A 20 11.22 12.17 -21.02
C GLY A 20 11.06 11.30 -22.27
N GLY A 21 10.25 10.23 -22.28
CA GLY A 21 10.11 9.35 -23.45
C GLY A 21 9.05 8.27 -23.32
N LYS A 22 8.84 7.50 -24.41
CA LYS A 22 7.77 6.49 -24.58
C LYS A 22 7.71 5.36 -23.54
N ARG A 23 8.69 5.26 -22.64
CA ARG A 23 8.82 4.16 -21.67
C ARG A 23 8.26 4.47 -20.30
N LYS A 24 7.77 5.70 -20.04
CA LYS A 24 7.19 6.09 -18.75
C LYS A 24 8.08 5.70 -17.55
N GLY A 25 9.39 5.92 -17.65
CA GLY A 25 10.37 5.55 -16.61
C GLY A 25 10.88 4.10 -16.60
N LYS A 26 10.26 3.16 -17.33
CA LYS A 26 10.67 1.74 -17.41
C LYS A 26 12.09 1.57 -17.96
N SER A 27 12.85 0.64 -17.37
CA SER A 27 14.16 0.21 -17.89
C SER A 27 14.08 -0.30 -19.32
N LYS A 28 15.14 -0.14 -20.14
CA LYS A 28 15.18 -0.70 -21.51
C LYS A 28 14.99 -2.23 -21.53
N LYS A 29 15.32 -2.90 -20.42
CA LYS A 29 15.27 -4.37 -20.26
C LYS A 29 14.11 -4.85 -19.38
N TRP A 30 13.08 -4.04 -19.17
CA TRP A 30 12.02 -4.36 -18.20
C TRP A 30 11.29 -5.69 -18.49
N LYS A 31 11.06 -6.04 -19.76
CA LYS A 31 10.49 -7.34 -20.15
C LYS A 31 11.40 -8.53 -19.85
N GLU A 32 12.72 -8.31 -19.79
CA GLU A 32 13.65 -9.35 -19.36
C GLU A 32 13.65 -9.49 -17.82
N ILE A 33 13.47 -8.38 -17.10
CA ILE A 33 13.38 -8.37 -15.63
C ILE A 33 12.08 -9.06 -15.17
N LEU A 34 10.97 -8.82 -15.85
CA LEU A 34 9.64 -9.39 -15.56
C LEU A 34 9.26 -10.54 -16.50
N LYS A 35 10.24 -11.31 -16.99
CA LYS A 35 9.94 -12.47 -17.85
C LYS A 35 9.26 -13.55 -17.01
N PHE A 36 8.10 -14.04 -17.43
CA PHE A 36 7.44 -15.14 -16.74
C PHE A 36 8.35 -16.38 -16.67
N PRO A 37 8.32 -17.11 -15.55
CA PRO A 37 8.91 -18.43 -15.48
C PRO A 37 8.10 -19.41 -16.34
N HIS A 38 8.71 -20.51 -16.75
CA HIS A 38 7.94 -21.63 -17.28
C HIS A 38 7.05 -22.20 -16.16
N ILE A 39 5.83 -22.63 -16.49
CA ILE A 39 4.83 -23.06 -15.49
C ILE A 39 5.32 -24.18 -14.57
N SER A 40 6.24 -25.04 -15.03
CA SER A 40 6.86 -26.10 -14.20
C SER A 40 7.67 -25.55 -13.01
N GLN A 41 8.10 -24.29 -13.05
CA GLN A 41 8.81 -23.63 -11.95
C GLN A 41 7.85 -23.08 -10.88
N CYS A 42 6.53 -23.13 -11.13
CA CYS A 42 5.50 -22.68 -10.21
C CYS A 42 4.86 -23.82 -9.40
N GLU A 43 5.35 -25.06 -9.53
CA GLU A 43 4.75 -26.23 -8.85
C GLU A 43 4.80 -26.12 -7.32
N ASP A 44 5.89 -25.63 -6.75
CA ASP A 44 5.99 -25.40 -5.31
C ASP A 44 4.99 -24.32 -4.86
N LEU A 45 4.78 -23.27 -5.67
CA LEU A 45 3.77 -22.25 -5.40
C LEU A 45 2.35 -22.84 -5.46
N ARG A 46 2.07 -23.69 -6.46
CA ARG A 46 0.76 -24.36 -6.58
C ARG A 46 0.43 -25.19 -5.34
N ARG A 47 1.43 -25.84 -4.74
CA ARG A 47 1.25 -26.67 -3.55
C ARG A 47 1.12 -25.87 -2.26
N THR A 48 1.81 -24.73 -2.16
CA THR A 48 1.92 -23.95 -0.92
C THR A 48 0.94 -22.80 -0.82
N ILE A 49 0.31 -22.40 -1.92
CA ILE A 49 -0.66 -21.31 -1.91
C ILE A 49 -1.98 -21.75 -1.27
N GLU A 50 -2.48 -20.93 -0.36
CA GLU A 50 -3.78 -21.14 0.26
C GLU A 50 -4.89 -20.91 -0.78
N ARG A 51 -5.84 -21.84 -0.86
CA ARG A 51 -6.96 -21.82 -1.81
C ARG A 51 -8.15 -21.05 -1.22
N ASP A 52 -7.91 -19.81 -0.82
CA ASP A 52 -8.95 -18.92 -0.30
C ASP A 52 -9.51 -18.02 -1.41
N TYR A 53 -10.81 -18.12 -1.69
CA TYR A 53 -11.49 -17.36 -2.72
C TYR A 53 -11.37 -15.84 -2.50
N CYS A 54 -11.60 -15.37 -1.27
CA CYS A 54 -11.57 -13.94 -0.96
C CYS A 54 -10.18 -13.35 -1.19
N SER A 55 -9.13 -14.09 -0.80
CA SER A 55 -7.74 -13.69 -1.01
C SER A 55 -7.35 -13.70 -2.49
N LEU A 56 -7.69 -14.76 -3.23
CA LEU A 56 -7.22 -14.97 -4.60
C LEU A 56 -8.03 -14.22 -5.65
N CYS A 57 -9.36 -14.15 -5.50
CA CYS A 57 -10.26 -13.68 -6.55
C CYS A 57 -10.87 -12.29 -6.27
N ASP A 58 -10.66 -11.75 -5.06
CA ASP A 58 -11.21 -10.44 -4.67
C ASP A 58 -10.12 -9.48 -4.18
N LYS A 59 -9.46 -9.79 -3.06
CA LYS A 59 -8.48 -8.89 -2.43
C LYS A 59 -7.21 -8.66 -3.27
N GLN A 60 -6.72 -9.69 -3.97
CA GLN A 60 -5.52 -9.59 -4.80
C GLN A 60 -5.85 -9.04 -6.20
N PRO A 61 -5.37 -7.83 -6.57
CA PRO A 61 -5.79 -7.17 -7.81
C PRO A 61 -5.56 -7.99 -9.09
N VAL A 62 -4.39 -8.64 -9.22
CA VAL A 62 -4.09 -9.47 -10.39
C VAL A 62 -4.94 -10.74 -10.40
N GLY A 63 -5.16 -11.35 -9.23
CA GLY A 63 -6.00 -12.53 -9.10
C GLY A 63 -7.46 -12.23 -9.42
N ARG A 64 -8.01 -11.10 -8.94
CA ARG A 64 -9.35 -10.59 -9.30
C ARG A 64 -9.49 -10.38 -10.80
N LEU A 65 -8.50 -9.77 -11.46
CA LEU A 65 -8.52 -9.57 -12.91
C LEU A 65 -8.49 -10.90 -13.68
N LEU A 66 -7.66 -11.85 -13.26
CA LEU A 66 -7.57 -13.16 -13.91
C LEU A 66 -8.83 -14.01 -13.70
N PHE A 67 -9.43 -13.95 -12.51
CA PHE A 67 -10.72 -14.59 -12.23
C PHE A 67 -11.84 -13.97 -13.07
N ARG A 68 -11.86 -12.64 -13.23
CA ARG A 68 -12.82 -11.95 -14.12
C ARG A 68 -12.63 -12.35 -15.58
N GLN A 69 -11.40 -12.36 -16.09
CA GLN A 69 -11.10 -12.84 -17.44
C GLN A 69 -11.57 -14.28 -17.66
N PHE A 70 -11.43 -15.13 -16.64
CA PHE A 70 -11.97 -16.48 -16.67
C PHE A 70 -13.51 -16.50 -16.75
N CYS A 71 -14.20 -15.72 -15.92
CA CYS A 71 -15.65 -15.61 -15.93
C CYS A 71 -16.20 -15.06 -17.25
N GLU A 72 -15.51 -14.09 -17.86
CA GLU A 72 -15.88 -13.50 -19.17
C GLU A 72 -15.86 -14.52 -20.32
N THR A 73 -15.10 -15.61 -20.21
CA THR A 73 -15.14 -16.69 -21.22
C THR A 73 -16.42 -17.54 -21.15
N ARG A 74 -17.27 -17.32 -20.14
CA ARG A 74 -18.42 -18.15 -19.82
C ARG A 74 -19.64 -17.25 -19.62
N PRO A 75 -20.59 -17.21 -20.57
CA PRO A 75 -21.77 -16.36 -20.47
C PRO A 75 -22.56 -16.56 -19.17
N GLY A 76 -22.56 -17.78 -18.62
CA GLY A 76 -23.20 -18.09 -17.35
C GLY A 76 -22.52 -17.50 -16.11
N LEU A 77 -21.26 -17.09 -16.17
CA LEU A 77 -20.54 -16.43 -15.05
C LEU A 77 -20.42 -14.92 -15.27
N GLU A 78 -20.36 -14.47 -16.51
CA GLU A 78 -20.22 -13.06 -16.88
C GLU A 78 -21.32 -12.19 -16.26
N SER A 79 -22.58 -12.65 -16.26
CA SER A 79 -23.71 -11.91 -15.69
C SER A 79 -23.55 -11.60 -14.19
N TYR A 80 -22.91 -12.48 -13.42
CA TYR A 80 -22.61 -12.27 -12.00
C TYR A 80 -21.56 -11.17 -11.82
N ILE A 81 -20.53 -11.15 -12.67
CA ILE A 81 -19.49 -10.12 -12.64
C ILE A 81 -20.09 -8.75 -13.01
N GLN A 82 -20.92 -8.70 -14.05
CA GLN A 82 -21.63 -7.48 -14.47
C GLN A 82 -22.60 -6.97 -13.38
N PHE A 83 -23.25 -7.87 -12.64
CA PHE A 83 -24.07 -7.51 -11.48
C PHE A 83 -23.21 -6.84 -10.40
N LEU A 84 -22.09 -7.45 -10.01
CA LEU A 84 -21.18 -6.88 -8.99
C LEU A 84 -20.69 -5.49 -9.41
N ASP A 85 -20.35 -5.30 -10.68
CA ASP A 85 -19.92 -3.99 -11.20
C ASP A 85 -21.07 -2.97 -11.17
N SER A 86 -22.29 -3.39 -11.51
CA SER A 86 -23.48 -2.52 -11.43
C SER A 86 -23.81 -2.11 -9.99
N VAL A 87 -23.59 -2.99 -9.01
CA VAL A 87 -23.75 -2.64 -7.59
C VAL A 87 -22.66 -1.68 -7.13
N ALA A 88 -21.41 -1.86 -7.55
CA ALA A 88 -20.34 -0.91 -7.25
C ALA A 88 -20.65 0.50 -7.81
N GLU A 89 -21.25 0.59 -9.01
CA GLU A 89 -21.75 1.85 -9.56
C GLU A 89 -22.92 2.43 -8.76
N TYR A 90 -23.83 1.58 -8.26
CA TYR A 90 -24.95 2.00 -7.43
C TYR A 90 -24.48 2.65 -6.12
N GLU A 91 -23.47 2.09 -5.45
CA GLU A 91 -22.95 2.60 -4.18
C GLU A 91 -22.39 4.03 -4.25
N VAL A 92 -21.94 4.46 -5.44
CA VAL A 92 -21.39 5.80 -5.69
C VAL A 92 -22.34 6.75 -6.44
N THR A 93 -23.51 6.23 -6.83
CA THR A 93 -24.57 7.00 -7.50
C THR A 93 -25.11 8.07 -6.54
N PRO A 94 -25.38 9.32 -6.98
CA PRO A 94 -26.00 10.35 -6.12
C PRO A 94 -27.31 9.87 -5.47
N ASP A 95 -27.61 10.37 -4.27
CA ASP A 95 -28.75 9.91 -3.46
C ASP A 95 -30.08 10.05 -4.21
N GLU A 96 -30.25 11.13 -4.99
CA GLU A 96 -31.48 11.39 -5.76
C GLU A 96 -31.70 10.38 -6.90
N LYS A 97 -30.64 9.69 -7.35
CA LYS A 97 -30.65 8.75 -8.47
C LYS A 97 -30.61 7.28 -8.04
N LEU A 98 -30.52 6.99 -6.74
CA LEU A 98 -30.47 5.61 -6.24
C LEU A 98 -31.71 4.82 -6.64
N GLY A 99 -32.91 5.42 -6.57
CA GLY A 99 -34.14 4.73 -6.94
C GLY A 99 -34.15 4.26 -8.40
N GLU A 100 -33.65 5.07 -9.33
CA GLU A 100 -33.57 4.73 -10.75
C GLU A 100 -32.54 3.62 -11.01
N LYS A 101 -31.32 3.79 -10.49
CA LYS A 101 -30.25 2.79 -10.65
C LYS A 101 -30.60 1.46 -9.98
N GLY A 102 -31.25 1.50 -8.81
CA GLY A 102 -31.73 0.31 -8.12
C GLY A 102 -32.78 -0.46 -8.94
N LYS A 103 -33.74 0.25 -9.55
CA LYS A 103 -34.74 -0.36 -10.44
C LYS A 103 -34.12 -0.97 -11.70
N GLU A 104 -33.10 -0.31 -12.26
CA GLU A 104 -32.32 -0.83 -13.38
C GLU A 104 -31.68 -2.17 -13.01
N ILE A 105 -30.97 -2.24 -11.87
CA ILE A 105 -30.30 -3.47 -11.39
C ILE A 105 -31.32 -4.59 -11.12
N MET A 106 -32.42 -4.28 -10.45
CA MET A 106 -33.49 -5.25 -10.16
C MET A 106 -34.07 -5.85 -11.46
N THR A 107 -34.35 -5.00 -12.44
CA THR A 107 -34.91 -5.42 -13.74
C THR A 107 -33.91 -6.24 -14.53
N LYS A 108 -32.64 -5.80 -14.54
CA LYS A 108 -31.60 -6.37 -15.38
C LYS A 108 -31.05 -7.69 -14.84
N TYR A 109 -30.86 -7.84 -13.53
CA TYR A 109 -30.17 -9.01 -12.97
C TYR A 109 -31.07 -9.89 -12.10
N LEU A 110 -32.08 -9.32 -11.44
CA LEU A 110 -32.87 -10.04 -10.42
C LEU A 110 -34.29 -10.43 -10.90
N THR A 111 -34.62 -10.13 -12.15
CA THR A 111 -35.90 -10.51 -12.77
C THR A 111 -35.73 -11.74 -13.68
N PRO A 112 -36.47 -12.85 -13.45
CA PRO A 112 -36.31 -14.10 -14.21
C PRO A 112 -36.47 -13.99 -15.74
N LYS A 113 -37.18 -12.97 -16.23
CA LYS A 113 -37.38 -12.73 -17.66
C LYS A 113 -36.18 -12.06 -18.34
N SER A 114 -35.21 -11.57 -17.57
CA SER A 114 -34.03 -10.91 -18.12
C SER A 114 -33.07 -11.93 -18.75
N PRO A 115 -32.45 -11.61 -19.91
CA PRO A 115 -31.46 -12.48 -20.54
C PRO A 115 -30.18 -12.69 -19.71
N ILE A 116 -29.92 -11.81 -18.73
CA ILE A 116 -28.74 -11.87 -17.84
C ILE A 116 -29.15 -12.03 -16.38
N PHE A 117 -30.29 -12.70 -16.15
CA PHE A 117 -30.79 -13.07 -14.82
C PHE A 117 -29.78 -13.95 -14.06
N ILE A 118 -29.54 -13.60 -12.79
CA ILE A 118 -28.66 -14.37 -11.88
C ILE A 118 -29.47 -15.23 -10.91
N ALA A 119 -29.58 -16.52 -11.21
CA ALA A 119 -30.47 -17.44 -10.50
C ALA A 119 -30.07 -17.78 -9.05
N HIS A 120 -28.81 -17.56 -8.66
CA HIS A 120 -28.30 -17.91 -7.33
C HIS A 120 -28.63 -16.87 -6.24
N VAL A 121 -29.18 -15.71 -6.60
CA VAL A 121 -29.74 -14.78 -5.61
C VAL A 121 -31.13 -15.27 -5.24
N GLY A 122 -31.30 -15.74 -3.99
CA GLY A 122 -32.54 -16.34 -3.52
C GLY A 122 -33.75 -15.42 -3.65
N ARG A 123 -34.92 -15.97 -3.99
CA ARG A 123 -36.16 -15.19 -4.21
C ARG A 123 -36.55 -14.33 -3.01
N ASP A 124 -36.39 -14.85 -1.80
CA ASP A 124 -36.69 -14.11 -0.57
C ASP A 124 -35.81 -12.87 -0.43
N LEU A 125 -34.53 -12.99 -0.83
CA LEU A 125 -33.58 -11.88 -0.78
C LEU A 125 -33.91 -10.82 -1.85
N VAL A 126 -34.33 -11.25 -3.04
CA VAL A 126 -34.82 -10.35 -4.08
C VAL A 126 -36.05 -9.58 -3.59
N SER A 127 -37.04 -10.26 -3.00
CA SER A 127 -38.25 -9.62 -2.45
C SER A 127 -37.93 -8.60 -1.35
N GLN A 128 -37.02 -8.94 -0.42
CA GLN A 128 -36.58 -8.00 0.63
C GLN A 128 -35.86 -6.78 0.05
N THR A 129 -35.07 -6.98 -1.00
CA THR A 129 -34.36 -5.89 -1.68
C THR A 129 -35.34 -4.98 -2.42
N GLU A 130 -36.34 -5.56 -3.08
CA GLU A 130 -37.43 -4.82 -3.74
C GLU A 130 -38.23 -3.97 -2.76
N GLU A 131 -38.60 -4.54 -1.60
CA GLU A 131 -39.33 -3.81 -0.56
C GLU A 131 -38.51 -2.61 -0.03
N LYS A 132 -37.23 -2.82 0.28
CA LYS A 132 -36.32 -1.75 0.73
C LYS A 132 -36.13 -0.66 -0.34
N LEU A 133 -36.09 -1.04 -1.61
CA LEU A 133 -35.98 -0.11 -2.74
C LEU A 133 -37.23 0.76 -2.88
N LEU A 134 -38.43 0.23 -2.60
CA LEU A 134 -39.69 0.97 -2.64
C LEU A 134 -39.85 1.97 -1.49
N GLN A 135 -39.18 1.74 -0.36
CA GLN A 135 -39.22 2.64 0.80
C GLN A 135 -38.27 3.84 0.64
N LYS A 136 -37.03 3.70 1.11
CA LYS A 136 -35.96 4.69 0.98
C LYS A 136 -34.66 3.95 0.68
N PRO A 137 -34.15 4.00 -0.56
CA PRO A 137 -32.92 3.30 -0.91
C PRO A 137 -31.73 3.87 -0.13
N CYS A 138 -30.92 2.97 0.45
CA CYS A 138 -29.61 3.29 1.01
C CYS A 138 -28.49 2.75 0.11
N LYS A 139 -27.24 3.11 0.41
CA LYS A 139 -26.08 2.66 -0.38
C LYS A 139 -25.84 1.15 -0.24
N GLU A 140 -26.20 0.59 0.91
CA GLU A 140 -26.00 -0.81 1.27
C GLU A 140 -27.13 -1.74 0.78
N LEU A 141 -28.07 -1.22 -0.03
CA LEU A 141 -29.27 -1.93 -0.48
C LEU A 141 -28.99 -3.34 -1.02
N PHE A 142 -27.95 -3.49 -1.85
CA PHE A 142 -27.61 -4.76 -2.51
C PHE A 142 -26.54 -5.58 -1.78
N SER A 143 -26.09 -5.15 -0.59
CA SER A 143 -24.98 -5.80 0.14
C SER A 143 -25.19 -7.31 0.35
N ALA A 144 -26.40 -7.70 0.76
CA ALA A 144 -26.72 -9.11 0.94
C ALA A 144 -26.82 -9.88 -0.39
N CYS A 145 -27.27 -9.24 -1.47
CA CYS A 145 -27.26 -9.85 -2.81
C CYS A 145 -25.82 -10.07 -3.30
N VAL A 146 -24.93 -9.10 -3.08
CA VAL A 146 -23.49 -9.21 -3.36
C VAL A 146 -22.90 -10.40 -2.61
N GLN A 147 -23.19 -10.52 -1.30
CA GLN A 147 -22.71 -11.65 -0.50
C GLN A 147 -23.18 -12.99 -1.07
N SER A 148 -24.46 -13.11 -1.44
CA SER A 148 -25.02 -14.30 -2.08
C SER A 148 -24.31 -14.64 -3.40
N VAL A 149 -23.90 -13.64 -4.19
CA VAL A 149 -23.14 -13.84 -5.43
C VAL A 149 -21.72 -14.34 -5.14
N HIS A 150 -21.03 -13.77 -4.15
CA HIS A 150 -19.72 -14.27 -3.74
C HIS A 150 -19.79 -15.70 -3.19
N ASP A 151 -20.86 -16.06 -2.48
CA ASP A 151 -21.08 -17.42 -1.98
C ASP A 151 -21.33 -18.45 -3.08
N TYR A 152 -21.92 -18.03 -4.20
CA TYR A 152 -21.97 -18.84 -5.41
C TYR A 152 -20.60 -18.96 -6.08
N LEU A 153 -19.94 -17.82 -6.34
CA LEU A 153 -18.68 -17.77 -7.08
C LEU A 153 -17.53 -18.51 -6.38
N ARG A 154 -17.54 -18.59 -5.04
CA ARG A 154 -16.55 -19.36 -4.26
C ARG A 154 -16.74 -20.87 -4.31
N GLY A 155 -17.84 -21.37 -4.87
CA GLY A 155 -18.15 -22.79 -5.05
C GLY A 155 -17.50 -23.35 -6.32
N GLU A 156 -18.29 -24.05 -7.14
CA GLU A 156 -17.82 -24.66 -8.40
C GLU A 156 -17.04 -23.69 -9.33
N PRO A 157 -17.48 -22.42 -9.55
CA PRO A 157 -16.74 -21.51 -10.44
C PRO A 157 -15.29 -21.27 -10.00
N PHE A 158 -15.05 -21.21 -8.70
CA PHE A 158 -13.70 -21.05 -8.16
C PHE A 158 -12.85 -22.31 -8.33
N HIS A 159 -13.42 -23.51 -8.15
CA HIS A 159 -12.69 -24.76 -8.39
C HIS A 159 -12.27 -24.91 -9.85
N GLU A 160 -13.19 -24.61 -10.78
CA GLU A 160 -12.90 -24.63 -12.21
C GLU A 160 -11.84 -23.58 -12.61
N TYR A 161 -11.80 -22.44 -11.93
CA TYR A 161 -10.74 -21.44 -12.11
C TYR A 161 -9.37 -21.99 -11.67
N LEU A 162 -9.31 -22.64 -10.49
CA LEU A 162 -8.08 -23.20 -9.94
C LEU A 162 -7.46 -24.30 -10.82
N ASP A 163 -8.27 -25.01 -11.60
CA ASP A 163 -7.81 -26.03 -12.56
C ASP A 163 -7.50 -25.45 -13.96
N GLY A 164 -7.78 -24.16 -14.17
CA GLY A 164 -7.65 -23.49 -15.46
C GLY A 164 -6.33 -22.74 -15.68
N MET A 165 -6.08 -22.41 -16.96
CA MET A 165 -4.89 -21.66 -17.39
C MET A 165 -4.78 -20.23 -16.79
N TYR A 166 -5.89 -19.64 -16.37
CA TYR A 166 -5.90 -18.32 -15.73
C TYR A 166 -5.27 -18.39 -14.33
N PHE A 167 -5.50 -19.47 -13.59
CA PHE A 167 -4.81 -19.70 -12.32
C PHE A 167 -3.33 -20.05 -12.54
N ASP A 168 -2.99 -20.80 -13.60
CA ASP A 168 -1.60 -21.04 -13.97
C ASP A 168 -0.86 -19.72 -14.24
N ARG A 169 -1.51 -18.80 -14.95
CA ARG A 169 -0.99 -17.44 -15.17
C ARG A 169 -0.90 -16.64 -13.87
N PHE A 170 -1.86 -16.78 -12.95
CA PHE A 170 -1.77 -16.18 -11.62
C PHE A 170 -0.55 -16.68 -10.85
N LEU A 171 -0.22 -17.97 -10.94
CA LEU A 171 0.97 -18.54 -10.30
C LEU A 171 2.28 -17.99 -10.90
N GLN A 172 2.33 -17.72 -12.20
CA GLN A 172 3.47 -17.03 -12.82
C GLN A 172 3.63 -15.59 -12.31
N TRP A 173 2.53 -14.85 -12.16
CA TRP A 173 2.54 -13.52 -11.52
C TRP A 173 2.99 -13.60 -10.06
N LYS A 174 2.49 -14.58 -9.30
CA LYS A 174 2.88 -14.80 -7.91
C LYS A 174 4.36 -15.17 -7.77
N TRP A 175 4.91 -15.89 -8.74
CA TRP A 175 6.34 -16.18 -8.79
C TRP A 175 7.19 -14.94 -9.00
N LEU A 176 6.76 -14.02 -9.88
CA LEU A 176 7.43 -12.72 -10.09
C LEU A 176 7.36 -11.84 -8.84
N GLU A 177 6.21 -11.79 -8.17
CA GLU A 177 6.00 -11.05 -6.92
C GLU A 177 6.99 -11.48 -5.83
N ARG A 178 7.23 -12.79 -5.72
CA ARG A 178 8.11 -13.41 -4.70
C ARG A 178 9.60 -13.37 -5.05
N GLN A 179 10.00 -12.75 -6.16
CA GLN A 179 11.42 -12.61 -6.47
C GLN A 179 12.15 -11.72 -5.45
N PRO A 180 13.43 -12.00 -5.13
CA PRO A 180 14.17 -11.22 -4.15
C PRO A 180 14.25 -9.73 -4.48
N VAL A 181 13.96 -8.88 -3.49
CA VAL A 181 14.07 -7.43 -3.60
C VAL A 181 15.42 -6.99 -3.06
N THR A 182 16.13 -6.16 -3.84
CA THR A 182 17.43 -5.62 -3.42
C THR A 182 17.52 -4.13 -3.78
N LYS A 183 18.59 -3.46 -3.36
CA LYS A 183 18.89 -2.09 -3.80
C LYS A 183 18.90 -1.91 -5.33
N ASN A 184 19.16 -2.99 -6.09
CA ASN A 184 19.21 -2.95 -7.55
C ASN A 184 17.81 -2.91 -8.19
N THR A 185 16.75 -3.22 -7.44
CA THR A 185 15.36 -3.08 -7.89
C THR A 185 15.00 -1.60 -8.14
N PHE A 186 15.67 -0.67 -7.44
CA PHE A 186 15.30 0.75 -7.42
C PHE A 186 16.35 1.66 -8.07
N ARG A 187 15.92 2.85 -8.46
CA ARG A 187 16.75 4.05 -8.65
C ARG A 187 16.43 5.01 -7.51
N GLN A 188 17.45 5.62 -6.90
CA GLN A 188 17.27 6.63 -5.85
C GLN A 188 17.35 8.03 -6.43
N TYR A 189 16.59 8.94 -5.83
CA TYR A 189 16.51 10.36 -6.15
C TYR A 189 16.77 11.18 -4.87
N ARG A 190 16.28 12.42 -4.82
CA ARG A 190 16.52 13.33 -3.71
C ARG A 190 15.93 12.84 -2.39
N VAL A 191 16.54 13.28 -1.29
CA VAL A 191 15.97 13.20 0.05
C VAL A 191 14.75 14.13 0.13
N LEU A 192 13.67 13.62 0.71
CA LEU A 192 12.39 14.30 0.91
C LEU A 192 12.24 14.79 2.36
N GLY A 193 12.82 14.05 3.32
CA GLY A 193 12.72 14.40 4.73
C GLY A 193 13.56 13.49 5.62
N LYS A 194 13.48 13.74 6.93
CA LYS A 194 14.22 13.04 7.98
C LYS A 194 13.25 12.50 9.02
N GLY A 195 13.38 11.22 9.34
CA GLY A 195 12.61 10.55 10.40
C GLY A 195 13.49 10.17 11.59
N GLY A 196 12.91 9.54 12.62
CA GLY A 196 13.62 9.22 13.86
C GLY A 196 14.86 8.33 13.70
N PHE A 197 14.82 7.37 12.76
CA PHE A 197 15.88 6.38 12.55
C PHE A 197 16.69 6.57 11.26
N GLY A 198 16.42 7.61 10.47
CA GLY A 198 17.13 7.86 9.22
C GLY A 198 16.35 8.82 8.32
N GLU A 199 16.47 8.64 7.01
CA GLU A 199 15.96 9.57 6.01
C GLU A 199 14.89 8.94 5.13
N VAL A 200 14.08 9.80 4.49
CA VAL A 200 13.12 9.41 3.46
C VAL A 200 13.59 10.00 2.14
N CYS A 201 13.77 9.18 1.12
CA CYS A 201 14.16 9.63 -0.22
C CYS A 201 13.17 9.15 -1.28
N ALA A 202 13.04 9.89 -2.39
CA ALA A 202 12.27 9.41 -3.53
C ALA A 202 13.03 8.27 -4.22
N CYS A 203 12.31 7.24 -4.66
CA CYS A 203 12.86 6.14 -5.45
C CYS A 203 11.91 5.73 -6.58
N GLN A 204 12.43 4.98 -7.54
CA GLN A 204 11.66 4.46 -8.67
C GLN A 204 11.98 2.99 -8.91
N VAL A 205 10.96 2.16 -9.08
CA VAL A 205 11.13 0.76 -9.47
C VAL A 205 11.63 0.70 -10.92
N ARG A 206 12.77 0.05 -11.15
CA ARG A 206 13.43 0.05 -12.46
C ARG A 206 12.60 -0.64 -13.54
N ALA A 207 11.88 -1.70 -13.18
CA ALA A 207 11.11 -2.50 -14.13
C ALA A 207 9.85 -1.74 -14.59
N THR A 208 9.10 -1.16 -13.67
CA THR A 208 7.77 -0.59 -13.93
C THR A 208 7.78 0.91 -14.16
N GLY A 209 8.79 1.62 -13.64
CA GLY A 209 8.86 3.08 -13.65
C GLY A 209 8.05 3.75 -12.53
N LYS A 210 7.37 3.00 -11.65
CA LYS A 210 6.57 3.57 -10.57
C LYS A 210 7.44 4.27 -9.52
N MET A 211 7.02 5.46 -9.12
CA MET A 211 7.65 6.28 -8.09
C MET A 211 7.15 5.89 -6.70
N TYR A 212 8.05 5.90 -5.73
CA TYR A 212 7.79 5.60 -4.32
C TYR A 212 8.65 6.47 -3.40
N ALA A 213 8.32 6.50 -2.12
CA ALA A 213 9.17 7.02 -1.06
C ALA A 213 9.89 5.85 -0.37
N CYS A 214 11.18 5.96 -0.11
CA CYS A 214 11.98 4.95 0.59
C CYS A 214 12.39 5.50 1.96
N LYS A 215 11.72 5.06 3.02
CA LYS A 215 12.09 5.33 4.42
C LYS A 215 13.24 4.39 4.79
N ARG A 216 14.45 4.95 4.90
CA ARG A 216 15.70 4.22 5.22
C ARG A 216 15.98 4.35 6.70
N LEU A 217 15.96 3.22 7.42
CA LEU A 217 16.21 3.14 8.85
C LEU A 217 17.64 2.61 9.08
N GLU A 218 18.54 3.41 9.64
CA GLU A 218 19.94 3.03 9.86
C GLU A 218 20.05 1.91 10.92
N LYS A 219 20.62 0.76 10.55
CA LYS A 219 20.73 -0.42 11.43
C LYS A 219 21.42 -0.11 12.77
N LYS A 220 22.55 0.60 12.71
CA LYS A 220 23.29 1.03 13.91
C LYS A 220 22.49 1.97 14.81
N ARG A 221 21.63 2.82 14.24
CA ARG A 221 20.79 3.76 14.99
C ARG A 221 19.61 3.06 15.65
N ILE A 222 19.01 2.08 14.98
CA ILE A 222 17.99 1.21 15.56
C ILE A 222 18.58 0.53 16.80
N LYS A 223 19.72 -0.17 16.65
CA LYS A 223 20.38 -0.88 17.74
C LYS A 223 20.73 0.03 18.91
N LYS A 224 21.33 1.20 18.63
CA LYS A 224 21.68 2.19 19.67
C LYS A 224 20.48 2.64 20.50
N ARG A 225 19.29 2.72 19.88
CA ARG A 225 18.06 3.22 20.50
C ARG A 225 17.11 2.11 20.94
N LYS A 226 17.48 0.84 20.76
CA LYS A 226 16.60 -0.32 21.01
C LYS A 226 15.26 -0.20 20.27
N GLY A 227 15.34 0.22 19.01
CA GLY A 227 14.17 0.55 18.17
C GLY A 227 13.61 -0.62 17.33
N GLU A 228 14.07 -1.85 17.56
CA GLU A 228 13.77 -3.02 16.74
C GLU A 228 12.27 -3.33 16.73
N SER A 229 11.66 -3.36 17.92
CA SER A 229 10.22 -3.62 18.07
C SER A 229 9.37 -2.55 17.38
N MET A 230 9.75 -1.28 17.51
CA MET A 230 9.05 -0.16 16.87
C MET A 230 9.12 -0.24 15.34
N ALA A 231 10.30 -0.53 14.79
CA ALA A 231 10.49 -0.67 13.35
C ALA A 231 9.73 -1.88 12.77
N LEU A 232 9.76 -3.02 13.48
CA LEU A 232 9.03 -4.21 13.06
C LEU A 232 7.51 -4.01 13.14
N ASN A 233 7.03 -3.36 14.20
CA ASN A 233 5.62 -3.05 14.39
C ASN A 233 5.10 -2.12 13.29
N GLU A 234 5.84 -1.04 12.96
CA GLU A 234 5.49 -0.15 11.84
C GLU A 234 5.35 -0.94 10.53
N LYS A 235 6.33 -1.79 10.23
CA LYS A 235 6.32 -2.64 9.04
C LYS A 235 5.11 -3.58 9.01
N GLN A 236 4.82 -4.26 10.12
CA GLN A 236 3.73 -5.25 10.21
C GLN A 236 2.34 -4.61 10.08
N ILE A 237 2.15 -3.42 10.64
CA ILE A 237 0.91 -2.66 10.49
C ILE A 237 0.74 -2.24 9.02
N LEU A 238 1.78 -1.62 8.44
CA LEU A 238 1.76 -1.17 7.05
C LEU A 238 1.57 -2.30 6.02
N GLU A 239 1.98 -3.52 6.34
CA GLU A 239 1.79 -4.69 5.47
C GLU A 239 0.34 -5.22 5.50
N LYS A 240 -0.39 -4.97 6.59
CA LYS A 240 -1.78 -5.42 6.77
C LYS A 240 -2.80 -4.39 6.28
N VAL A 241 -2.51 -3.11 6.48
CA VAL A 241 -3.41 -2.02 6.12
C VAL A 241 -3.35 -1.78 4.60
N ASN A 242 -4.50 -1.89 3.94
CA ASN A 242 -4.68 -1.51 2.55
C ASN A 242 -5.77 -0.44 2.46
N SER A 243 -5.35 0.82 2.54
CA SER A 243 -6.27 1.97 2.55
C SER A 243 -5.85 3.01 1.52
N ARG A 244 -6.84 3.74 0.99
CA ARG A 244 -6.60 4.93 0.17
C ARG A 244 -6.09 6.10 1.00
N PHE A 245 -6.42 6.15 2.29
CA PHE A 245 -6.16 7.27 3.18
C PHE A 245 -5.00 7.01 4.14
N VAL A 246 -4.31 5.88 3.99
CA VAL A 246 -3.05 5.55 4.67
C VAL A 246 -1.99 5.26 3.61
N VAL A 247 -0.73 5.61 3.87
CA VAL A 247 0.37 5.25 2.98
C VAL A 247 0.54 3.72 2.94
N ASN A 248 0.57 3.15 1.75
CA ASN A 248 0.75 1.70 1.58
C ASN A 248 2.24 1.34 1.48
N LEU A 249 2.63 0.22 2.09
CA LEU A 249 3.94 -0.40 1.94
C LEU A 249 3.94 -1.33 0.74
N ALA A 250 4.80 -1.07 -0.25
CA ALA A 250 4.97 -1.91 -1.42
C ALA A 250 6.15 -2.88 -1.29
N TYR A 251 7.22 -2.50 -0.58
CA TYR A 251 8.39 -3.36 -0.40
C TYR A 251 9.06 -3.14 0.96
N ALA A 252 9.52 -4.22 1.58
CA ALA A 252 10.40 -4.19 2.75
C ALA A 252 11.67 -5.00 2.48
N TYR A 253 12.83 -4.35 2.51
CA TYR A 253 14.11 -5.01 2.21
C TYR A 253 15.25 -4.41 3.03
N GLU A 254 16.37 -5.10 3.06
CA GLU A 254 17.59 -4.61 3.71
C GLU A 254 18.71 -4.25 2.73
N THR A 255 19.61 -3.42 3.24
CA THR A 255 20.91 -3.14 2.65
C THR A 255 21.98 -3.43 3.69
N LYS A 256 23.25 -3.21 3.31
CA LYS A 256 24.38 -3.35 4.23
C LYS A 256 24.19 -2.53 5.52
N ASP A 257 23.67 -1.31 5.41
CA ASP A 257 23.68 -0.34 6.52
C ASP A 257 22.28 0.09 7.00
N ALA A 258 21.22 -0.28 6.28
CA ALA A 258 19.86 0.18 6.56
C ALA A 258 18.78 -0.85 6.23
N LEU A 259 17.68 -0.79 6.97
CA LEU A 259 16.39 -1.40 6.62
C LEU A 259 15.56 -0.39 5.82
N CYS A 260 14.81 -0.83 4.81
CA CYS A 260 14.11 0.05 3.88
C CYS A 260 12.63 -0.33 3.79
N LEU A 261 11.76 0.65 4.02
CA LEU A 261 10.33 0.58 3.71
C LEU A 261 10.06 1.43 2.47
N VAL A 262 9.52 0.81 1.42
CA VAL A 262 9.13 1.48 0.18
C VAL A 262 7.64 1.75 0.23
N LEU A 263 7.29 3.01 0.45
CA LEU A 263 5.97 3.52 0.76
C LEU A 263 5.42 4.34 -0.40
N THR A 264 4.09 4.45 -0.46
CA THR A 264 3.39 5.40 -1.35
C THR A 264 4.07 6.77 -1.30
N ILE A 265 4.41 7.34 -2.47
CA ILE A 265 5.02 8.67 -2.53
C ILE A 265 3.96 9.75 -2.43
N MET A 266 4.22 10.74 -1.58
CA MET A 266 3.31 11.86 -1.31
C MET A 266 4.06 13.16 -1.62
N ASN A 267 3.95 13.63 -2.87
CA ASN A 267 4.76 14.73 -3.41
C ASN A 267 4.27 16.13 -3.01
N GLY A 268 3.02 16.23 -2.53
CA GLY A 268 2.40 17.48 -2.13
C GLY A 268 2.91 18.03 -0.79
N GLY A 269 3.78 17.30 -0.08
CA GLY A 269 4.31 17.72 1.23
C GLY A 269 3.34 17.43 2.38
N ASP A 270 3.73 17.82 3.59
CA ASP A 270 2.95 17.58 4.81
C ASP A 270 1.99 18.74 5.14
N LEU A 271 0.89 18.46 5.85
CA LEU A 271 -0.10 19.48 6.21
C LEU A 271 0.49 20.62 7.03
N LYS A 272 1.53 20.39 7.83
CA LYS A 272 2.18 21.49 8.57
C LYS A 272 2.72 22.54 7.61
N PHE A 273 3.41 22.13 6.54
CA PHE A 273 3.86 23.06 5.52
C PHE A 273 2.69 23.86 4.93
N HIS A 274 1.61 23.18 4.58
CA HIS A 274 0.42 23.83 4.02
C HIS A 274 -0.21 24.84 5.00
N ILE A 275 -0.38 24.48 6.27
CA ILE A 275 -1.00 25.34 7.29
C ILE A 275 -0.15 26.59 7.56
N TYR A 276 1.19 26.45 7.61
CA TYR A 276 2.05 27.49 8.17
C TYR A 276 2.89 28.28 7.17
N ASN A 277 3.07 27.75 5.95
CA ASN A 277 3.98 28.29 4.94
C ASN A 277 3.27 28.68 3.64
N MET A 278 2.00 28.32 3.43
CA MET A 278 1.24 28.70 2.24
C MET A 278 0.35 29.93 2.47
N GLY A 279 0.99 31.08 2.69
CA GLY A 279 0.31 32.37 2.88
C GLY A 279 -0.05 32.64 4.34
N ASN A 280 -1.30 33.03 4.58
CA ASN A 280 -1.81 33.28 5.93
C ASN A 280 -2.05 31.94 6.66
N PRO A 281 -1.68 31.80 7.95
CA PRO A 281 -1.85 30.54 8.65
C PRO A 281 -3.31 30.06 8.71
N GLY A 282 -3.49 28.77 8.45
CA GLY A 282 -4.78 28.10 8.38
C GLY A 282 -5.34 27.98 6.96
N PHE A 283 -6.50 27.35 6.83
CA PHE A 283 -7.23 27.10 5.59
C PHE A 283 -8.63 27.69 5.64
N GLU A 284 -9.22 27.87 4.47
CA GLU A 284 -10.66 27.98 4.35
C GLU A 284 -11.34 26.69 4.82
N GLU A 285 -12.54 26.82 5.40
CA GLU A 285 -13.24 25.72 6.06
C GLU A 285 -13.53 24.56 5.11
N GLU A 286 -13.83 24.83 3.83
CA GLU A 286 -14.06 23.79 2.81
C GLU A 286 -12.85 22.86 2.65
N ARG A 287 -11.63 23.41 2.67
CA ARG A 287 -10.40 22.63 2.58
C ARG A 287 -10.14 21.83 3.85
N ALA A 288 -10.36 22.44 5.02
CA ALA A 288 -10.24 21.75 6.30
C ALA A 288 -11.25 20.59 6.42
N LEU A 289 -12.49 20.80 5.99
CA LEU A 289 -13.55 19.81 5.94
C LEU A 289 -13.17 18.63 5.04
N PHE A 290 -12.70 18.90 3.81
CA PHE A 290 -12.30 17.85 2.88
C PHE A 290 -11.20 16.96 3.47
N TYR A 291 -10.13 17.57 4.00
CA TYR A 291 -9.05 16.79 4.62
C TYR A 291 -9.50 16.07 5.90
N ALA A 292 -10.34 16.69 6.73
CA ALA A 292 -10.90 16.01 7.91
C ALA A 292 -11.72 14.77 7.54
N ALA A 293 -12.48 14.83 6.44
CA ALA A 293 -13.25 13.69 5.94
C ALA A 293 -12.33 12.55 5.47
N GLU A 294 -11.26 12.86 4.73
CA GLU A 294 -10.28 11.85 4.30
C GLU A 294 -9.50 11.24 5.48
N ILE A 295 -9.12 12.07 6.47
CA ILE A 295 -8.44 11.61 7.68
C ILE A 295 -9.37 10.67 8.46
N LEU A 296 -10.65 11.03 8.59
CA LEU A 296 -11.66 10.19 9.25
C LEU A 296 -11.79 8.81 8.57
N CYS A 297 -11.84 8.75 7.24
CA CYS A 297 -11.83 7.48 6.52
C CYS A 297 -10.53 6.67 6.78
N GLY A 298 -9.37 7.33 6.83
CA GLY A 298 -8.11 6.68 7.18
C GLY A 298 -8.09 6.12 8.61
N LEU A 299 -8.64 6.85 9.57
CA LEU A 299 -8.80 6.38 10.94
C LEU A 299 -9.76 5.19 11.01
N GLU A 300 -10.90 5.27 10.35
CA GLU A 300 -11.88 4.17 10.29
C GLU A 300 -11.26 2.90 9.70
N ASP A 301 -10.43 3.00 8.65
CA ASP A 301 -9.73 1.87 8.07
C ASP A 301 -8.73 1.22 9.05
N LEU A 302 -8.02 2.01 9.86
CA LEU A 302 -7.15 1.49 10.92
C LEU A 302 -7.97 0.86 12.05
N HIS A 303 -9.05 1.52 12.46
CA HIS A 303 -9.92 1.11 13.55
C HIS A 303 -10.65 -0.21 13.23
N ARG A 304 -11.02 -0.44 11.97
CA ARG A 304 -11.59 -1.71 11.50
C ARG A 304 -10.66 -2.91 11.72
N GLU A 305 -9.35 -2.67 11.72
CA GLU A 305 -8.33 -3.67 12.03
C GLU A 305 -7.93 -3.72 13.52
N ASN A 306 -8.68 -2.98 14.35
CA ASN A 306 -8.44 -2.68 15.76
C ASN A 306 -7.06 -2.05 16.01
N ILE A 307 -6.64 -1.13 15.14
CA ILE A 307 -5.35 -0.42 15.23
C ILE A 307 -5.61 1.03 15.66
N VAL A 308 -5.03 1.43 16.79
CA VAL A 308 -5.02 2.85 17.22
C VAL A 308 -3.75 3.53 16.71
N TYR A 309 -3.87 4.72 16.13
CA TYR A 309 -2.77 5.42 15.46
C TYR A 309 -1.87 6.20 16.42
N ARG A 310 -2.45 6.96 17.36
CA ARG A 310 -1.78 7.66 18.49
C ARG A 310 -0.81 8.79 18.16
N ASP A 311 -0.63 9.17 16.90
CA ASP A 311 0.27 10.29 16.52
C ASP A 311 -0.31 11.17 15.42
N LEU A 312 -1.61 11.46 15.50
CA LEU A 312 -2.30 12.35 14.57
C LEU A 312 -1.89 13.82 14.80
N LYS A 313 -1.19 14.38 13.81
CA LYS A 313 -0.65 15.74 13.79
C LYS A 313 -0.34 16.18 12.35
N PRO A 314 -0.20 17.50 12.06
CA PRO A 314 -0.07 17.98 10.68
C PRO A 314 1.16 17.44 9.95
N GLU A 315 2.26 17.16 10.65
CA GLU A 315 3.47 16.58 10.04
C GLU A 315 3.26 15.19 9.45
N ASN A 316 2.29 14.44 9.97
CA ASN A 316 2.08 13.04 9.58
C ASN A 316 0.98 12.87 8.53
N ILE A 317 0.32 13.95 8.10
CA ILE A 317 -0.66 13.93 7.01
C ILE A 317 0.00 14.50 5.76
N LEU A 318 0.12 13.68 4.73
CA LEU A 318 0.85 14.02 3.51
C LEU A 318 -0.10 14.14 2.32
N LEU A 319 0.20 15.03 1.37
CA LEU A 319 -0.58 15.23 0.15
C LEU A 319 0.06 14.51 -1.06
N ASP A 320 -0.75 13.95 -1.93
CA ASP A 320 -0.30 13.43 -3.23
C ASP A 320 -0.32 14.51 -4.32
N ASP A 321 -0.05 14.12 -5.57
CA ASP A 321 -0.01 15.04 -6.72
C ASP A 321 -1.39 15.61 -7.10
N TYR A 322 -2.48 14.99 -6.64
CA TYR A 322 -3.85 15.36 -6.95
C TYR A 322 -4.52 16.14 -5.81
N GLY A 323 -3.84 16.27 -4.66
CA GLY A 323 -4.32 17.00 -3.50
C GLY A 323 -5.05 16.16 -2.46
N HIS A 324 -5.11 14.84 -2.63
CA HIS A 324 -5.65 13.92 -1.63
C HIS A 324 -4.63 13.69 -0.52
N ILE A 325 -5.11 13.48 0.71
CA ILE A 325 -4.24 13.21 1.85
C ILE A 325 -4.07 11.72 2.14
N ARG A 326 -2.98 11.39 2.84
CA ARG A 326 -2.82 10.10 3.52
C ARG A 326 -2.16 10.27 4.88
N ILE A 327 -2.60 9.48 5.84
CA ILE A 327 -1.93 9.25 7.12
C ILE A 327 -0.61 8.51 6.86
N SER A 328 0.46 8.96 7.51
CA SER A 328 1.82 8.41 7.41
C SER A 328 2.46 8.18 8.79
N ASP A 329 3.66 7.61 8.83
CA ASP A 329 4.43 7.33 10.05
C ASP A 329 3.66 6.56 11.14
N LEU A 330 3.51 5.24 10.95
CA LEU A 330 2.77 4.36 11.87
C LEU A 330 3.66 3.79 12.99
N GLY A 331 4.79 4.44 13.29
CA GLY A 331 5.75 3.98 14.30
C GLY A 331 5.18 3.88 15.72
N LEU A 332 4.17 4.70 16.04
CA LEU A 332 3.47 4.68 17.33
C LEU A 332 2.13 3.95 17.29
N ALA A 333 1.68 3.47 16.13
CA ALA A 333 0.42 2.75 16.01
C ALA A 333 0.52 1.38 16.71
N VAL A 334 -0.58 0.88 17.26
CA VAL A 334 -0.63 -0.44 17.92
C VAL A 334 -1.93 -1.13 17.58
N LYS A 335 -1.84 -2.43 17.24
CA LYS A 335 -3.01 -3.31 17.17
C LYS A 335 -3.44 -3.67 18.60
N ILE A 336 -4.64 -3.28 18.95
CA ILE A 336 -5.29 -3.61 20.22
C ILE A 336 -5.85 -5.05 20.08
N PRO A 337 -5.65 -5.93 21.07
CA PRO A 337 -6.36 -7.21 21.09
C PRO A 337 -7.87 -7.00 21.22
N GLU A 338 -8.66 -7.89 20.61
CA GLU A 338 -10.12 -7.77 20.63
C GLU A 338 -10.67 -7.84 22.06
N GLY A 339 -11.61 -6.94 22.40
CA GLY A 339 -12.18 -6.82 23.74
C GLY A 339 -11.26 -6.19 24.79
N ASP A 340 -10.07 -5.74 24.41
CA ASP A 340 -9.03 -5.25 25.33
C ASP A 340 -8.78 -3.75 25.20
N LEU A 341 -8.10 -3.17 26.20
CA LEU A 341 -7.60 -1.79 26.17
C LEU A 341 -6.10 -1.74 26.40
N ILE A 342 -5.41 -0.78 25.79
CA ILE A 342 -3.97 -0.61 25.98
C ILE A 342 -3.66 0.51 26.96
N ARG A 343 -2.42 0.54 27.45
CA ARG A 343 -1.89 1.61 28.31
C ARG A 343 -0.54 2.06 27.79
N GLY A 344 -0.34 3.37 27.74
CA GLY A 344 0.96 3.94 27.38
C GLY A 344 0.87 5.41 27.05
N ARG A 345 1.74 6.22 27.66
CA ARG A 345 1.86 7.66 27.43
C ARG A 345 2.79 7.94 26.25
N VAL A 346 2.27 7.79 25.03
CA VAL A 346 2.98 8.03 23.78
C VAL A 346 2.21 9.00 22.89
N GLY A 347 2.92 9.68 21.99
CA GLY A 347 2.37 10.68 21.09
C GLY A 347 3.09 12.02 21.19
N THR A 348 2.63 12.99 20.41
CA THR A 348 3.23 14.33 20.34
C THR A 348 2.59 15.27 21.37
N VAL A 349 3.42 16.06 22.06
CA VAL A 349 2.95 17.06 23.05
C VAL A 349 1.97 18.04 22.40
N GLY A 350 0.82 18.26 23.04
CA GLY A 350 -0.28 19.08 22.51
C GLY A 350 -1.33 18.30 21.70
N TYR A 351 -1.01 17.09 21.24
CA TYR A 351 -1.95 16.21 20.51
C TYR A 351 -2.34 14.95 21.29
N MET A 352 -1.63 14.63 22.39
CA MET A 352 -2.03 13.52 23.26
C MET A 352 -3.34 13.84 23.98
N ALA A 353 -4.30 12.92 23.90
CA ALA A 353 -5.59 13.03 24.56
C ALA A 353 -5.48 13.00 26.11
N PRO A 354 -6.45 13.55 26.86
CA PRO A 354 -6.43 13.56 28.32
C PRO A 354 -6.23 12.19 28.97
N GLU A 355 -6.89 11.14 28.46
CA GLU A 355 -6.74 9.77 28.96
C GLU A 355 -5.33 9.19 28.75
N VAL A 356 -4.62 9.64 27.70
CA VAL A 356 -3.23 9.27 27.43
C VAL A 356 -2.30 9.99 28.41
N LEU A 357 -2.52 11.29 28.65
CA LEU A 357 -1.74 12.08 29.60
C LEU A 357 -1.91 11.59 31.04
N ASN A 358 -3.13 11.23 31.43
CA ASN A 358 -3.48 10.65 32.72
C ASN A 358 -3.05 9.17 32.85
N ASN A 359 -2.40 8.60 31.83
CA ASN A 359 -1.94 7.23 31.80
C ASN A 359 -3.07 6.22 32.12
N GLN A 360 -4.28 6.49 31.62
CA GLN A 360 -5.43 5.59 31.74
C GLN A 360 -5.33 4.48 30.69
N ARG A 361 -6.18 3.44 30.82
CA ARG A 361 -6.38 2.49 29.73
C ARG A 361 -7.29 3.13 28.68
N TYR A 362 -6.96 2.95 27.41
CA TYR A 362 -7.71 3.53 26.30
C TYR A 362 -7.82 2.55 25.11
N GLY A 363 -8.84 2.78 24.30
CA GLY A 363 -9.08 2.06 23.04
C GLY A 363 -8.67 2.94 21.86
N LEU A 364 -9.63 3.22 20.98
CA LEU A 364 -9.45 4.02 19.77
C LEU A 364 -9.66 5.53 20.01
N SER A 365 -10.12 5.92 21.20
CA SER A 365 -10.50 7.29 21.56
C SER A 365 -9.42 8.38 21.33
N PRO A 366 -8.10 8.12 21.48
CA PRO A 366 -7.10 9.17 21.26
C PRO A 366 -7.04 9.69 19.82
N ASP A 367 -7.47 8.89 18.84
CA ASP A 367 -7.41 9.28 17.44
C ASP A 367 -8.50 10.32 17.10
N TYR A 368 -9.70 10.21 17.68
CA TYR A 368 -10.76 11.20 17.52
C TYR A 368 -10.41 12.54 18.19
N TRP A 369 -9.71 12.49 19.33
CA TRP A 369 -9.12 13.70 19.93
C TRP A 369 -8.10 14.35 18.98
N GLY A 370 -7.22 13.54 18.38
CA GLY A 370 -6.26 14.01 17.38
C GLY A 370 -6.94 14.65 16.16
N LEU A 371 -8.09 14.10 15.73
CA LEU A 371 -8.89 14.66 14.64
C LEU A 371 -9.43 16.05 15.02
N GLY A 372 -9.95 16.20 16.24
CA GLY A 372 -10.38 17.51 16.77
C GLY A 372 -9.24 18.52 16.81
N CYS A 373 -8.05 18.10 17.26
CA CYS A 373 -6.85 18.95 17.23
C CYS A 373 -6.49 19.41 15.81
N LEU A 374 -6.58 18.51 14.83
CA LEU A 374 -6.28 18.82 13.44
C LEU A 374 -7.30 19.74 12.79
N ILE A 375 -8.61 19.52 12.98
CA ILE A 375 -9.64 20.41 12.44
C ILE A 375 -9.44 21.82 13.00
N TYR A 376 -9.21 21.93 14.31
CA TYR A 376 -8.91 23.20 14.95
C TYR A 376 -7.70 23.88 14.31
N GLU A 377 -6.58 23.17 14.20
CA GLU A 377 -5.33 23.76 13.71
C GLU A 377 -5.37 24.11 12.22
N MET A 378 -6.10 23.33 11.41
CA MET A 378 -6.34 23.63 10.01
C MET A 378 -7.13 24.93 9.84
N ILE A 379 -8.14 25.20 10.66
CA ILE A 379 -8.96 26.42 10.56
C ILE A 379 -8.25 27.62 11.21
N GLU A 380 -7.83 27.47 12.46
CA GLU A 380 -7.27 28.57 13.25
C GLU A 380 -5.88 28.98 12.74
N GLY A 381 -5.07 28.02 12.27
CA GLY A 381 -3.67 28.24 11.91
C GLY A 381 -2.70 28.18 13.10
N GLN A 382 -3.13 27.58 14.21
CA GLN A 382 -2.32 27.27 15.40
C GLN A 382 -2.97 26.13 16.21
N SER A 383 -2.17 25.45 17.05
CA SER A 383 -2.66 24.37 17.92
C SER A 383 -3.58 24.89 19.03
N PRO A 384 -4.62 24.13 19.44
CA PRO A 384 -5.59 24.56 20.46
C PRO A 384 -4.97 24.81 21.84
N PHE A 385 -3.86 24.15 22.18
CA PHE A 385 -3.24 24.22 23.51
C PHE A 385 -1.86 24.88 23.51
N ARG A 386 -1.37 25.29 22.34
CA ARG A 386 -0.04 25.90 22.20
C ARG A 386 0.02 26.90 21.05
N GLY A 387 0.33 28.15 21.38
CA GLY A 387 0.50 29.21 20.40
C GLY A 387 1.72 29.00 19.49
N ARG A 388 1.67 29.56 18.28
CA ARG A 388 2.78 29.48 17.33
C ARG A 388 4.02 30.16 17.91
N LYS A 389 5.17 29.46 17.86
CA LYS A 389 6.46 29.90 18.43
C LYS A 389 6.43 30.15 19.96
N GLU A 390 5.37 29.73 20.65
CA GLU A 390 5.27 29.83 22.10
C GLU A 390 6.30 28.89 22.77
N LYS A 391 7.15 29.49 23.62
CA LYS A 391 8.14 28.77 24.44
C LYS A 391 7.53 28.45 25.80
N VAL A 392 6.75 27.37 25.85
CA VAL A 392 6.18 26.82 27.08
C VAL A 392 6.80 25.46 27.41
N LYS A 393 6.88 25.17 28.71
CA LYS A 393 7.29 23.86 29.19
C LYS A 393 6.22 22.82 28.83
N ARG A 394 6.66 21.56 28.70
CA ARG A 394 5.76 20.44 28.36
C ARG A 394 4.62 20.31 29.37
N GLU A 395 4.93 20.47 30.66
CA GLU A 395 3.99 20.29 31.76
C GLU A 395 2.85 21.32 31.71
N GLU A 396 3.12 22.53 31.23
CA GLU A 396 2.09 23.56 31.05
C GLU A 396 1.16 23.23 29.88
N VAL A 397 1.70 22.71 28.77
CA VAL A 397 0.86 22.26 27.64
C VAL A 397 0.00 21.06 28.07
N ASP A 398 0.58 20.12 28.82
CA ASP A 398 -0.16 18.98 29.38
C ASP A 398 -1.29 19.47 30.31
N ARG A 399 -1.02 20.45 31.17
CA ARG A 399 -2.04 21.06 32.05
C ARG A 399 -3.17 21.72 31.25
N ARG A 400 -2.85 22.47 30.19
CA ARG A 400 -3.86 23.10 29.31
C ARG A 400 -4.76 22.05 28.65
N VAL A 401 -4.19 20.96 28.14
CA VAL A 401 -4.96 19.84 27.59
C VAL A 401 -5.93 19.27 28.63
N LEU A 402 -5.52 19.14 29.88
CA LEU A 402 -6.33 18.55 30.95
C LEU A 402 -7.39 19.51 31.52
N GLU A 403 -7.10 20.81 31.60
CA GLU A 403 -7.89 21.74 32.43
C GLU A 403 -8.50 22.92 31.66
N THR A 404 -7.95 23.27 30.49
CA THR A 404 -8.34 24.48 29.74
C THR A 404 -9.25 24.10 28.58
N GLU A 405 -10.37 24.82 28.42
CA GLU A 405 -11.18 24.75 27.21
C GLU A 405 -10.53 25.58 26.08
N GLU A 406 -10.58 25.05 24.87
CA GLU A 406 -10.08 25.72 23.69
C GLU A 406 -10.97 26.93 23.30
N VAL A 407 -10.34 27.96 22.73
CA VAL A 407 -11.01 29.19 22.30
C VAL A 407 -11.09 29.22 20.77
N TYR A 408 -12.22 29.66 20.24
CA TYR A 408 -12.51 29.68 18.81
C TYR A 408 -12.56 31.13 18.30
N SER A 409 -11.77 31.45 17.29
CA SER A 409 -11.83 32.77 16.64
C SER A 409 -13.02 32.87 15.68
N HIS A 410 -13.16 34.03 15.03
CA HIS A 410 -14.16 34.28 13.99
C HIS A 410 -14.00 33.42 12.73
N LYS A 411 -12.90 32.64 12.62
CA LYS A 411 -12.65 31.75 11.49
C LYS A 411 -13.53 30.48 11.49
N PHE A 412 -14.16 30.15 12.61
CA PHE A 412 -14.98 28.95 12.73
C PHE A 412 -16.45 29.26 12.44
N SER A 413 -17.09 28.50 11.55
CA SER A 413 -18.54 28.37 11.54
C SER A 413 -19.06 27.75 12.85
N GLU A 414 -20.36 27.87 13.09
CA GLU A 414 -20.99 27.19 14.24
C GLU A 414 -20.87 25.67 14.12
N GLU A 415 -20.98 25.11 12.92
CA GLU A 415 -20.79 23.67 12.69
C GLU A 415 -19.34 23.22 12.92
N ALA A 416 -18.34 24.00 12.48
CA ALA A 416 -16.93 23.70 12.69
C ALA A 416 -16.53 23.79 14.18
N LYS A 417 -17.05 24.80 14.88
CA LYS A 417 -16.89 24.94 16.33
C LYS A 417 -17.56 23.78 17.07
N CYS A 418 -18.77 23.39 16.66
CA CYS A 418 -19.51 22.29 17.26
C CYS A 418 -18.74 20.97 17.15
N ILE A 419 -18.27 20.59 15.96
CA ILE A 419 -17.54 19.32 15.79
C ILE A 419 -16.23 19.31 16.57
N CYS A 420 -15.48 20.43 16.58
CA CYS A 420 -14.24 20.54 17.34
C CYS A 420 -14.50 20.33 18.84
N LYS A 421 -15.51 20.99 19.41
CA LYS A 421 -15.87 20.81 20.82
C LYS A 421 -16.23 19.37 21.15
N MET A 422 -17.02 18.73 20.29
CA MET A 422 -17.45 17.34 20.51
C MET A 422 -16.29 16.33 20.42
N LEU A 423 -15.31 16.57 19.54
CA LEU A 423 -14.08 15.76 19.41
C LEU A 423 -13.04 16.08 20.51
N LEU A 424 -12.98 17.32 20.98
CA LEU A 424 -12.10 17.78 22.06
C LEU A 424 -12.75 17.66 23.44
N THR A 425 -13.85 16.90 23.55
CA THR A 425 -14.41 16.48 24.84
C THR A 425 -13.36 15.71 25.62
N LYS A 426 -13.05 16.20 26.83
CA LYS A 426 -11.97 15.66 27.66
C LYS A 426 -12.28 14.24 28.17
N ASP A 427 -13.53 13.97 28.52
CA ASP A 427 -13.99 12.62 28.85
C ASP A 427 -14.15 11.79 27.56
N ALA A 428 -13.30 10.79 27.38
CA ALA A 428 -13.34 9.89 26.24
C ALA A 428 -14.69 9.18 26.07
N LYS A 429 -15.45 8.95 27.16
CA LYS A 429 -16.77 8.30 27.11
C LYS A 429 -17.88 9.18 26.55
N GLN A 430 -17.66 10.49 26.46
CA GLN A 430 -18.61 11.47 25.92
C GLN A 430 -18.10 12.10 24.61
N ARG A 431 -16.92 11.68 24.15
CA ARG A 431 -16.28 12.19 22.95
C ARG A 431 -16.95 11.62 21.70
N LEU A 432 -17.17 12.48 20.71
CA LEU A 432 -17.67 12.06 19.40
C LEU A 432 -16.67 11.10 18.73
N GLY A 433 -17.18 10.01 18.16
CA GLY A 433 -16.44 8.88 17.62
C GLY A 433 -16.23 7.73 18.62
N CYS A 434 -16.50 7.92 19.91
CA CYS A 434 -16.22 6.94 20.96
C CYS A 434 -17.45 6.14 21.42
N GLN A 435 -18.64 6.37 20.84
CA GLN A 435 -19.84 5.57 21.12
C GLN A 435 -19.87 4.29 20.26
N GLU A 436 -20.94 3.51 20.37
CA GLU A 436 -21.14 2.25 19.63
C GLU A 436 -21.03 2.44 18.10
N GLU A 437 -21.38 3.62 17.59
CA GLU A 437 -21.41 3.90 16.15
C GLU A 437 -20.04 4.31 15.56
N GLY A 438 -19.04 4.58 16.40
CA GLY A 438 -17.67 4.89 15.95
C GLY A 438 -17.59 6.03 14.92
N ALA A 439 -16.94 5.78 13.78
CA ALA A 439 -16.81 6.78 12.73
C ALA A 439 -18.16 7.23 12.14
N ALA A 440 -19.21 6.39 12.19
CA ALA A 440 -20.51 6.71 11.59
C ALA A 440 -21.20 7.90 12.26
N GLU A 441 -21.07 8.08 13.57
CA GLU A 441 -21.59 9.27 14.25
C GLU A 441 -20.84 10.53 13.84
N VAL A 442 -19.52 10.44 13.64
CA VAL A 442 -18.70 11.56 13.15
C VAL A 442 -19.11 11.95 11.73
N LYS A 443 -19.28 10.98 10.82
CA LYS A 443 -19.70 11.19 9.42
C LYS A 443 -21.06 11.88 9.30
N ARG A 444 -21.97 11.68 10.26
CA ARG A 444 -23.31 12.30 10.27
C ARG A 444 -23.36 13.69 10.89
N HIS A 445 -22.27 14.16 11.50
CA HIS A 445 -22.24 15.49 12.09
C HIS A 445 -22.51 16.57 11.01
N PRO A 446 -23.30 17.65 11.30
CA PRO A 446 -23.64 18.69 10.32
C PRO A 446 -22.46 19.37 9.61
N PHE A 447 -21.29 19.37 10.22
CA PHE A 447 -20.03 19.78 9.58
C PHE A 447 -19.78 19.04 8.25
N PHE A 448 -20.15 17.76 8.15
CA PHE A 448 -20.00 16.94 6.94
C PHE A 448 -21.30 16.81 6.13
N ARG A 449 -22.32 17.66 6.33
CA ARG A 449 -23.65 17.53 5.68
C ARG A 449 -23.60 17.40 4.15
N ASN A 450 -22.61 18.03 3.51
CA ASN A 450 -22.44 18.04 2.05
C ASN A 450 -21.40 17.01 1.56
N MET A 451 -20.86 16.17 2.45
CA MET A 451 -19.85 15.18 2.12
C MET A 451 -20.49 13.83 1.81
N ASN A 452 -20.36 13.36 0.57
CA ASN A 452 -20.72 12.00 0.22
C ASN A 452 -19.52 11.07 0.48
N PHE A 453 -19.50 10.41 1.64
CA PHE A 453 -18.37 9.56 2.05
C PHE A 453 -18.13 8.36 1.13
N LYS A 454 -19.16 7.76 0.51
CA LYS A 454 -18.94 6.66 -0.44
C LYS A 454 -18.21 7.13 -1.70
N ARG A 455 -18.55 8.33 -2.19
CA ARG A 455 -17.84 8.96 -3.32
C ARG A 455 -16.43 9.39 -2.93
N LEU A 456 -16.23 9.87 -1.70
CA LEU A 456 -14.89 10.19 -1.17
C LEU A 456 -14.01 8.93 -1.08
N GLU A 457 -14.51 7.86 -0.47
CA GLU A 457 -13.86 6.55 -0.38
C GLU A 457 -13.54 5.99 -1.77
N ALA A 458 -14.46 6.19 -2.73
CA ALA A 458 -14.27 5.85 -4.14
C ALA A 458 -13.38 6.84 -4.91
N GLY A 459 -12.96 7.97 -4.33
CA GLY A 459 -11.98 8.91 -4.91
C GLY A 459 -12.58 9.67 -6.09
N MET A 460 -13.87 9.94 -6.01
CA MET A 460 -14.67 10.60 -7.04
C MET A 460 -14.97 12.07 -6.71
N LEU A 461 -14.39 12.59 -5.62
CA LEU A 461 -14.52 13.98 -5.22
C LEU A 461 -13.19 14.67 -5.45
N ASP A 462 -13.22 15.75 -6.22
CA ASP A 462 -12.04 16.56 -6.50
C ASP A 462 -11.61 17.33 -5.24
N PRO A 463 -10.32 17.29 -4.85
CA PRO A 463 -9.84 18.08 -3.74
C PRO A 463 -9.95 19.59 -4.01
N PRO A 464 -10.27 20.41 -2.99
CA PRO A 464 -10.38 21.86 -3.15
C PRO A 464 -9.02 22.56 -3.36
N PHE A 465 -7.92 21.81 -3.23
CA PHE A 465 -6.57 22.30 -3.47
C PHE A 465 -5.72 21.22 -4.14
N ILE A 466 -5.11 21.57 -5.28
CA ILE A 466 -4.20 20.71 -6.03
C ILE A 466 -2.79 21.30 -5.95
N PRO A 467 -1.78 20.55 -5.45
CA PRO A 467 -0.39 21.02 -5.44
C PRO A 467 0.16 21.28 -6.85
N ASP A 468 1.05 22.26 -7.00
CA ASP A 468 1.73 22.53 -8.26
C ASP A 468 2.68 21.35 -8.61
N PRO A 469 2.49 20.67 -9.75
CA PRO A 469 3.33 19.54 -10.15
C PRO A 469 4.80 19.93 -10.40
N ARG A 470 5.10 21.22 -10.61
CA ARG A 470 6.45 21.75 -10.81
C ARG A 470 7.12 22.16 -9.50
N ALA A 471 6.37 22.26 -8.42
CA ALA A 471 6.90 22.56 -7.10
C ALA A 471 7.38 21.28 -6.41
N VAL A 472 8.35 21.46 -5.50
CA VAL A 472 8.75 20.43 -4.55
C VAL A 472 8.48 20.93 -3.15
N TYR A 473 7.46 20.35 -2.51
CA TYR A 473 6.94 20.77 -1.20
C TYR A 473 7.74 20.15 -0.04
N CYS A 474 9.05 20.34 -0.04
CA CYS A 474 9.89 19.98 1.11
C CYS A 474 11.12 20.89 1.20
N LYS A 475 11.80 20.85 2.34
CA LYS A 475 12.99 21.65 2.61
C LYS A 475 14.09 21.38 1.58
N ASP A 476 14.97 22.36 1.39
CA ASP A 476 16.18 22.19 0.59
C ASP A 476 17.05 21.06 1.16
N VAL A 477 17.72 20.31 0.28
CA VAL A 477 18.48 19.11 0.66
C VAL A 477 19.52 19.41 1.76
N LEU A 478 20.09 20.61 1.75
CA LEU A 478 21.09 21.05 2.73
C LEU A 478 20.46 21.48 4.08
N ASP A 479 19.20 21.89 4.09
CA ASP A 479 18.44 22.24 5.30
C ASP A 479 17.86 21.02 6.02
N ILE A 480 17.93 19.85 5.37
CA ILE A 480 17.60 18.58 5.99
C ILE A 480 18.79 18.18 6.87
N GLU A 481 18.66 18.44 8.17
CA GLU A 481 19.71 18.16 9.16
C GLU A 481 20.31 16.76 8.98
N GLN A 482 21.63 16.68 8.81
CA GLN A 482 22.31 15.40 8.75
C GLN A 482 22.39 14.76 10.14
N PHE A 483 22.34 13.44 10.18
CA PHE A 483 22.58 12.71 11.42
C PHE A 483 24.08 12.60 11.71
N SER A 484 24.46 12.76 12.97
CA SER A 484 25.79 12.35 13.43
C SER A 484 25.98 10.84 13.21
N THR A 485 27.14 10.45 12.67
CA THR A 485 27.51 9.04 12.49
C THR A 485 27.50 8.29 13.83
N VAL A 486 26.86 7.12 13.86
CA VAL A 486 26.84 6.27 15.05
C VAL A 486 28.17 5.51 15.16
N LYS A 487 29.00 5.89 16.12
CA LYS A 487 30.25 5.19 16.48
C LYS A 487 30.02 4.24 17.67
N GLY A 488 30.87 3.21 17.79
CA GLY A 488 30.87 2.29 18.93
C GLY A 488 29.73 1.26 18.96
N VAL A 489 29.03 1.07 17.84
CA VAL A 489 27.96 0.07 17.71
C VAL A 489 28.36 -0.95 16.64
N ASN A 490 28.49 -2.19 17.07
CA ASN A 490 28.75 -3.34 16.20
C ASN A 490 27.44 -4.12 16.01
N LEU A 491 27.20 -4.54 14.76
CA LEU A 491 26.13 -5.46 14.44
C LEU A 491 26.66 -6.89 14.66
N ASP A 492 25.85 -7.75 15.24
CA ASP A 492 26.18 -9.14 15.54
C ASP A 492 25.04 -10.07 15.07
N HIS A 493 25.24 -11.39 15.18
CA HIS A 493 24.30 -12.40 14.68
C HIS A 493 22.91 -12.33 15.32
N THR A 494 22.76 -11.74 16.52
CA THR A 494 21.44 -11.60 17.16
C THR A 494 20.58 -10.55 16.44
N ASP A 495 21.20 -9.66 15.67
CA ASP A 495 20.50 -8.68 14.84
C ASP A 495 19.93 -9.31 13.55
N ASP A 496 20.51 -10.40 13.05
CA ASP A 496 20.15 -11.02 11.76
C ASP A 496 18.75 -11.64 11.78
N ASP A 497 18.33 -12.19 12.93
CA ASP A 497 16.97 -12.69 13.15
C ASP A 497 15.93 -11.55 13.02
N PHE A 498 16.25 -10.35 13.48
CA PHE A 498 15.39 -9.19 13.33
C PHE A 498 15.36 -8.71 11.86
N TYR A 499 16.51 -8.67 11.19
CA TYR A 499 16.60 -8.22 9.80
C TYR A 499 15.88 -9.15 8.82
N SER A 500 15.95 -10.46 9.04
CA SER A 500 15.24 -11.46 8.25
C SER A 500 13.72 -11.37 8.42
N LYS A 501 13.23 -11.16 9.66
CA LYS A 501 11.80 -10.92 9.94
C LYS A 501 11.28 -9.63 9.30
N PHE A 502 12.13 -8.61 9.18
CA PHE A 502 11.76 -7.33 8.58
C PHE A 502 11.67 -7.41 7.05
N SER A 503 12.62 -8.10 6.42
CA SER A 503 12.86 -8.04 4.96
C SER A 503 11.99 -9.03 4.17
N THR A 504 10.68 -8.84 4.18
CA THR A 504 9.73 -9.75 3.50
C THR A 504 9.64 -9.60 1.99
N GLY A 505 10.33 -8.63 1.39
CA GLY A 505 10.31 -8.39 -0.05
C GLY A 505 9.10 -7.57 -0.48
N SER A 506 8.44 -7.98 -1.56
CA SER A 506 7.27 -7.30 -2.10
C SER A 506 6.01 -7.58 -1.27
N VAL A 507 5.18 -6.56 -1.03
CA VAL A 507 3.86 -6.72 -0.42
C VAL A 507 2.82 -6.99 -1.52
N PRO A 508 2.02 -8.06 -1.45
CA PRO A 508 1.24 -8.56 -2.59
C PRO A 508 0.30 -7.53 -3.24
N ILE A 509 -0.61 -6.92 -2.46
CA ILE A 509 -1.64 -6.03 -3.02
C ILE A 509 -1.00 -4.80 -3.69
N PRO A 510 -0.12 -4.02 -3.04
CA PRO A 510 0.47 -2.85 -3.67
C PRO A 510 1.40 -3.18 -4.84
N TRP A 511 2.09 -4.33 -4.82
CA TRP A 511 2.90 -4.81 -5.94
C TRP A 511 2.04 -5.16 -7.16
N GLN A 512 0.92 -5.84 -6.95
CA GLN A 512 -0.02 -6.17 -8.02
C GLN A 512 -0.69 -4.92 -8.60
N SER A 513 -1.11 -3.98 -7.76
CA SER A 513 -1.62 -2.68 -8.21
C SER A 513 -0.58 -1.91 -9.02
N GLU A 514 0.70 -1.93 -8.61
CA GLU A 514 1.79 -1.37 -9.41
C GLU A 514 1.89 -2.00 -10.80
N MET A 515 1.81 -3.33 -10.92
CA MET A 515 1.87 -4.00 -12.22
C MET A 515 0.72 -3.55 -13.13
N ILE A 516 -0.47 -3.34 -12.57
CA ILE A 516 -1.67 -2.91 -13.29
C ILE A 516 -1.55 -1.43 -13.71
N GLU A 517 -1.32 -0.52 -12.76
CA GLU A 517 -1.23 0.93 -12.99
C GLU A 517 -0.13 1.33 -13.97
N THR A 518 0.97 0.58 -14.00
CA THR A 518 2.08 0.82 -14.94
C THR A 518 1.91 0.10 -16.28
N GLU A 519 0.74 -0.49 -16.54
CA GLU A 519 0.40 -1.27 -17.74
C GLU A 519 1.30 -2.52 -17.95
N CYS A 520 2.15 -2.87 -16.97
CA CYS A 520 2.99 -4.06 -17.06
C CYS A 520 2.13 -5.33 -17.12
N PHE A 521 1.04 -5.38 -16.34
CA PHE A 521 0.08 -6.46 -16.38
C PHE A 521 -0.50 -6.61 -17.79
N LYS A 522 -1.09 -5.55 -18.35
CA LYS A 522 -1.70 -5.57 -19.68
C LYS A 522 -0.71 -5.95 -20.79
N GLU A 523 0.52 -5.44 -20.73
CA GLU A 523 1.54 -5.69 -21.75
C GLU A 523 2.18 -7.09 -21.69
N LEU A 524 2.23 -7.72 -20.50
CA LEU A 524 2.83 -9.05 -20.29
C LEU A 524 1.79 -10.16 -20.24
N ASN A 525 0.59 -9.88 -19.75
CA ASN A 525 -0.49 -10.86 -19.57
C ASN A 525 -1.16 -11.22 -20.90
N VAL A 526 -0.38 -11.84 -21.79
CA VAL A 526 -0.82 -12.27 -23.11
C VAL A 526 -0.88 -13.79 -23.14
N PHE A 527 -1.92 -14.33 -23.79
CA PHE A 527 -2.11 -15.76 -24.02
C PHE A 527 -1.84 -16.10 -25.50
N GLY A 528 -1.88 -17.39 -25.84
CA GLY A 528 -1.75 -17.83 -27.23
C GLY A 528 -2.90 -17.35 -28.12
N PRO A 529 -2.75 -17.46 -29.45
CA PRO A 529 -3.81 -17.08 -30.40
C PRO A 529 -5.14 -17.74 -30.06
N ASN A 530 -6.25 -17.01 -30.24
CA ASN A 530 -7.61 -17.48 -29.95
C ASN A 530 -7.83 -17.98 -28.51
N GLY A 531 -7.09 -17.46 -27.53
CA GLY A 531 -7.24 -17.84 -26.12
C GLY A 531 -6.55 -19.17 -25.74
N THR A 532 -5.63 -19.65 -26.57
CA THR A 532 -4.87 -20.89 -26.29
C THR A 532 -3.70 -20.66 -25.32
N LEU A 533 -3.01 -21.73 -24.90
CA LEU A 533 -1.84 -21.64 -24.04
C LEU A 533 -0.67 -20.92 -24.73
N SER A 534 -0.06 -19.96 -24.03
CA SER A 534 1.23 -19.39 -24.42
C SER A 534 2.37 -20.41 -24.19
N PRO A 535 3.54 -20.26 -24.86
CA PRO A 535 4.66 -21.20 -24.70
C PRO A 535 5.15 -21.36 -23.25
N ASP A 536 5.07 -20.31 -22.43
CA ASP A 536 5.47 -20.34 -21.01
C ASP A 536 4.48 -21.12 -20.10
N LEU A 537 3.24 -21.32 -20.56
CA LEU A 537 2.19 -22.09 -19.89
C LEU A 537 2.09 -23.53 -20.42
N ASN A 538 2.69 -23.83 -21.58
CA ASN A 538 2.58 -25.14 -22.19
C ASN A 538 3.61 -26.12 -21.62
N ARG A 539 3.15 -27.00 -20.73
CA ARG A 539 3.97 -28.05 -20.07
C ARG A 539 4.71 -28.97 -21.04
N SER A 540 4.23 -29.12 -22.27
CA SER A 540 4.85 -29.97 -23.29
C SER A 540 6.04 -29.28 -23.99
N HIS A 541 6.18 -27.96 -23.86
CA HIS A 541 7.32 -27.22 -24.39
C HIS A 541 8.41 -27.09 -23.31
N PRO A 542 9.65 -27.54 -23.57
CA PRO A 542 10.73 -27.42 -22.58
C PRO A 542 11.10 -25.94 -22.35
N PRO A 543 11.61 -25.57 -21.17
CA PRO A 543 12.05 -24.22 -20.89
C PRO A 543 13.16 -23.78 -21.85
N GLU A 544 13.10 -22.56 -22.36
CA GLU A 544 14.21 -22.00 -23.14
C GLU A 544 15.50 -21.98 -22.30
N PRO A 545 16.63 -22.51 -22.81
CA PRO A 545 17.89 -22.44 -22.07
C PRO A 545 18.30 -20.98 -21.86
N PRO A 546 18.92 -20.65 -20.70
CA PRO A 546 19.32 -19.27 -20.40
C PRO A 546 20.23 -18.73 -21.51
N LYS A 547 19.95 -17.50 -21.96
CA LYS A 547 20.77 -16.83 -23.00
C LYS A 547 22.20 -16.70 -22.50
N LYS A 548 23.10 -17.53 -23.03
CA LYS A 548 24.55 -17.48 -22.72
C LYS A 548 25.10 -16.08 -22.99
N GLY A 549 25.77 -15.51 -21.99
CA GLY A 549 26.37 -14.17 -22.06
C GLY A 549 27.43 -14.04 -23.17
N LEU A 550 27.71 -12.81 -23.58
CA LEU A 550 28.65 -12.49 -24.67
C LEU A 550 30.03 -13.15 -24.46
N LEU A 551 30.52 -13.16 -23.22
CA LEU A 551 31.79 -13.80 -22.83
C LEU A 551 31.75 -15.32 -23.08
N GLN A 552 30.69 -16.03 -22.70
CA GLN A 552 30.56 -17.47 -22.98
C GLN A 552 30.46 -17.78 -24.48
N ARG A 553 29.90 -16.87 -25.29
CA ARG A 553 29.91 -17.00 -26.76
C ARG A 553 31.30 -16.78 -27.36
N LEU A 554 32.09 -15.88 -26.79
CA LEU A 554 33.48 -15.61 -27.21
C LEU A 554 34.43 -16.77 -26.83
N PHE A 555 34.32 -17.30 -25.61
CA PHE A 555 35.15 -18.45 -25.17
C PHE A 555 34.84 -19.74 -25.94
N LYS A 556 33.59 -19.96 -26.36
CA LYS A 556 33.25 -21.10 -27.22
C LYS A 556 33.81 -20.95 -28.65
N ARG A 557 33.92 -19.71 -29.13
CA ARG A 557 34.48 -19.39 -30.46
C ARG A 557 36.01 -19.51 -30.48
N GLN A 558 36.68 -19.26 -29.36
CA GLN A 558 38.12 -19.57 -29.21
C GLN A 558 38.39 -21.09 -29.14
N HIS A 559 37.55 -21.87 -28.45
CA HIS A 559 37.72 -23.33 -28.41
C HIS A 559 37.46 -24.03 -29.75
N GLN A 560 36.58 -23.49 -30.62
CA GLN A 560 36.38 -24.03 -31.98
C GLN A 560 37.45 -23.59 -32.98
N ASN A 561 38.18 -22.49 -32.73
CA ASN A 561 39.29 -22.07 -33.58
C ASN A 561 40.62 -22.76 -33.22
N ASN A 562 40.82 -23.17 -31.95
CA ASN A 562 42.02 -23.92 -31.54
C ASN A 562 41.98 -25.42 -31.87
N SER A 563 40.83 -25.99 -32.28
CA SER A 563 40.72 -27.40 -32.67
C SER A 563 40.90 -27.65 -34.18
N LYS A 564 41.19 -26.61 -34.98
CA LYS A 564 41.40 -26.72 -36.43
C LYS A 564 42.84 -26.48 -36.91
N SER A 565 43.81 -26.26 -36.02
CA SER A 565 45.18 -25.88 -36.41
C SER A 565 46.30 -26.84 -35.98
N SER A 566 46.03 -28.08 -35.59
CA SER A 566 47.11 -29.02 -35.24
C SER A 566 46.76 -30.49 -35.51
N ALA A 567 46.82 -30.90 -36.77
CA ALA A 567 46.94 -32.32 -37.14
C ALA A 567 47.53 -32.50 -38.55
N SER A 568 48.83 -32.20 -38.72
CA SER A 568 49.62 -32.73 -39.85
C SER A 568 51.13 -32.77 -39.54
N SER A 569 51.60 -33.94 -39.08
CA SER A 569 52.97 -34.51 -39.21
C SER A 569 53.20 -35.50 -38.05
N LYS A 570 53.22 -36.83 -38.26
CA LYS A 570 54.44 -37.68 -38.46
C LYS A 570 55.54 -37.37 -37.42
N THR A 571 56.17 -38.29 -36.67
CA THR A 571 56.40 -39.75 -36.75
C THR A 571 57.15 -40.19 -35.46
N SER A 572 56.95 -41.46 -35.05
CA SER A 572 57.86 -42.41 -34.39
C SER A 572 58.77 -41.98 -33.21
N PHE A 573 58.68 -42.70 -32.07
CA PHE A 573 59.65 -43.73 -31.63
C PHE A 573 59.23 -44.43 -30.31
N ASN A 574 59.55 -45.73 -30.24
CA ASN A 574 59.30 -46.70 -29.16
C ASN A 574 60.05 -46.39 -27.85
N HIS A 575 59.52 -46.82 -26.69
CA HIS A 575 59.87 -48.09 -26.00
C HIS A 575 59.42 -48.12 -24.53
N HIS A 576 58.85 -49.28 -24.12
CA HIS A 576 59.07 -50.01 -22.84
C HIS A 576 58.71 -49.33 -21.49
N ILE A 577 58.29 -49.98 -20.40
CA ILE A 577 57.89 -51.34 -20.01
C ILE A 577 57.37 -51.22 -18.55
N ASN A 578 56.50 -52.16 -18.13
CA ASN A 578 56.16 -52.59 -16.75
C ASN A 578 55.44 -51.62 -15.79
N SER A 579 54.23 -51.94 -15.31
CA SER A 579 53.73 -53.09 -14.52
C SER A 579 53.97 -52.95 -13.01
N ASN A 580 52.88 -52.84 -12.25
CA ASN A 580 52.49 -53.64 -11.08
C ASN A 580 51.62 -52.78 -10.15
N HIS A 581 50.33 -53.07 -9.99
CA HIS A 581 49.68 -54.13 -9.19
C HIS A 581 49.65 -53.86 -7.68
N VAL A 582 48.55 -54.35 -7.08
CA VAL A 582 48.19 -54.51 -5.66
C VAL A 582 47.36 -53.32 -5.12
N SER A 583 46.02 -53.38 -5.09
CA SER A 583 45.11 -54.20 -4.23
C SER A 583 45.36 -53.88 -2.74
N SER A 584 44.43 -53.71 -1.81
CA SER A 584 43.00 -54.00 -1.68
C SER A 584 42.64 -53.64 -0.22
N ASN A 585 41.36 -53.31 0.02
CA ASN A 585 40.58 -53.62 1.24
C ASN A 585 41.03 -52.98 2.58
N SER A 586 40.17 -52.67 3.55
CA SER A 586 38.72 -52.76 3.74
C SER A 586 38.39 -52.18 5.12
N THR A 587 37.09 -51.96 5.37
CA THR A 587 36.36 -52.12 6.65
C THR A 587 36.62 -51.15 7.81
N GLY A 588 35.52 -50.67 8.43
CA GLY A 588 35.55 -50.22 9.82
C GLY A 588 34.43 -49.29 10.24
N SER A 589 33.26 -49.87 10.50
CA SER A 589 32.01 -49.35 11.06
C SER A 589 32.13 -48.33 12.22
N SER A 590 31.25 -47.33 12.26
CA SER A 590 30.13 -47.16 13.23
C SER A 590 29.40 -45.85 12.97
#